data_AF-A0A7C5Y8D3-F1
#
_entry.id   AF-A0A7C5Y8D3-F1
#
_cell.length_a   1.000
_cell.length_b   1.000
_cell.length_c   1.000
_cell.angle_alpha   90.00
_cell.angle_beta   90.00
_cell.angle_gamma   90.00
#
_symmetry.space_group_name_H-M   'P 1'
#
loop_
_entity.id
_entity.type
_entity.pdbx_description
1 polymer ?
#
loop_
_entity_poly.entity_id
_entity_poly.type
_entity_poly.pdbx_seq_one_letter_code
_entity_poly.pdbx_strand_id
1 'polypeptide(L)'
;MDLLLFCRKENSRKLEEKLKKDDLVSGASMKIRDANIVNKDGVYFYLEGTNDKIERARELSEGLAEEISGEEKESVIKILKEEEERAMEGFGLIIG
;
A
#
# COMPACT_ATOMS: atom_id res chain seq x y z
N MET A 1 -1.47 15.32 1.03
CA MET A 1 -0.39 14.60 0.34
C MET A 1 -0.64 13.13 0.49
N ASP A 2 -0.13 12.35 -0.45
CA ASP A 2 -0.33 10.92 -0.49
C ASP A 2 0.94 10.22 -0.95
N LEU A 3 1.17 9.02 -0.40
CA LEU A 3 2.38 8.25 -0.58
C LEU A 3 2.00 6.80 -0.86
N LEU A 4 2.57 6.24 -1.93
CA LEU A 4 2.42 4.82 -2.26
C LEU A 4 3.75 4.12 -2.01
N LEU A 5 3.71 3.12 -1.14
CA LEU A 5 4.87 2.30 -0.80
C LEU A 5 4.58 0.85 -1.17
N PHE A 6 5.54 0.17 -1.78
CA PHE A 6 5.50 -1.25 -2.04
C PHE A 6 6.40 -1.98 -1.04
N CYS A 7 5.83 -2.92 -0.29
CA CYS A 7 6.59 -3.73 0.66
C CYS A 7 6.38 -5.21 0.37
N ARG A 8 7.44 -6.02 0.43
CA ARG A 8 7.30 -7.49 0.31
C ARG A 8 6.53 -8.06 1.48
N LYS A 9 5.88 -9.20 1.28
CA LYS A 9 5.00 -9.84 2.27
C LYS A 9 5.75 -10.21 3.58
N GLU A 10 7.04 -10.50 3.47
CA GLU A 10 7.92 -10.79 4.60
C GLU A 10 8.19 -9.57 5.50
N ASN A 11 8.23 -8.37 4.89
CA ASN A 11 8.49 -7.11 5.57
C ASN A 11 7.21 -6.32 5.91
N SER A 12 6.09 -6.60 5.23
CA SER A 12 4.83 -5.87 5.37
C SER A 12 4.35 -5.85 6.82
N ARG A 13 4.45 -6.98 7.52
CA ARG A 13 4.08 -7.08 8.94
C ARG A 13 4.95 -6.19 9.84
N LYS A 14 6.27 -6.18 9.62
CA LYS A 14 7.21 -5.32 10.36
C LYS A 14 6.96 -3.84 10.06
N LEU A 15 6.71 -3.51 8.80
CA LEU A 15 6.43 -2.14 8.37
C LEU A 15 5.12 -1.64 8.96
N GLU A 16 4.05 -2.43 8.87
CA GLU A 16 2.76 -2.08 9.44
C GLU A 16 2.86 -1.84 10.95
N GLU A 17 3.57 -2.70 11.68
CA GLU A 17 3.81 -2.50 13.11
C GLU A 17 4.59 -1.22 13.39
N LYS A 18 5.62 -0.90 12.61
CA LYS A 18 6.38 0.35 12.75
C LYS A 18 5.50 1.58 12.52
N LEU A 19 4.73 1.57 11.44
CA LEU A 19 3.87 2.70 11.07
C LEU A 19 2.73 2.90 12.09
N LYS A 20 2.16 1.81 12.63
CA LYS A 20 1.14 1.87 13.68
C LYS A 20 1.68 2.29 15.06
N LYS A 21 2.93 1.94 15.37
CA LYS A 21 3.57 2.34 16.63
C LYS A 21 3.97 3.81 16.68
N ASP A 22 4.10 4.46 15.52
CA ASP A 22 4.42 5.88 15.45
C ASP A 22 3.14 6.71 15.63
N ASP A 23 3.08 7.52 16.69
CA ASP A 23 1.91 8.36 17.03
C ASP A 23 1.48 9.29 15.89
N LEU A 24 2.44 9.76 15.09
CA LEU A 24 2.19 10.74 14.05
C LEU A 24 1.59 10.06 12.81
N VAL A 25 2.17 8.93 12.38
CA VAL A 25 1.67 8.12 11.26
C VAL A 25 0.39 7.37 11.63
N SER A 26 0.21 6.95 12.88
CA SER A 26 -1.02 6.29 13.36
C SER A 26 -2.26 7.18 13.19
N GLY A 27 -2.09 8.51 13.20
CA GLY A 27 -3.17 9.45 12.93
C GLY A 27 -3.42 9.70 11.43
N ALA A 28 -2.65 9.09 10.52
CA ALA A 28 -2.82 9.19 9.07
C ALA A 28 -3.85 8.18 8.56
N SER A 29 -4.43 8.46 7.39
CA SER A 29 -5.27 7.47 6.71
C SER A 29 -4.35 6.50 5.97
N MET A 30 -4.22 5.27 6.47
CA MET A 30 -3.40 4.22 5.85
C MET A 30 -4.28 3.16 5.22
N LYS A 31 -4.19 3.00 3.91
CA LYS A 31 -4.85 1.95 3.14
C LYS A 31 -3.82 0.90 2.74
N ILE A 32 -4.11 -0.33 3.12
CA ILE A 32 -3.25 -1.48 2.84
C ILE A 32 -3.94 -2.29 1.72
N ARG A 33 -3.18 -2.65 0.68
CA ARG A 33 -3.67 -3.38 -0.49
C ARG A 33 -2.70 -4.48 -0.87
N ASP A 34 -3.18 -5.70 -1.08
CA ASP A 34 -2.33 -6.79 -1.53
C ASP A 34 -1.77 -6.52 -2.93
N ALA A 35 -0.45 -6.70 -3.10
CA ALA A 35 0.20 -6.56 -4.40
C ALA A 35 0.03 -7.82 -5.28
N ASN A 36 -0.64 -8.86 -4.77
CA ASN A 36 -0.92 -10.08 -5.53
C ASN A 36 -1.67 -9.78 -6.83
N ILE A 37 -2.50 -8.75 -6.82
CA ILE A 37 -3.25 -8.27 -7.99
C ILE A 37 -2.34 -7.82 -9.14
N VAL A 38 -1.16 -7.26 -8.85
CA VAL A 38 -0.18 -6.88 -9.87
C VAL A 38 0.84 -7.99 -10.14
N ASN A 39 0.51 -9.24 -9.74
CA ASN A 39 1.42 -10.39 -9.76
C ASN A 39 2.73 -10.15 -8.98
N LYS A 40 2.70 -9.29 -7.96
CA LYS A 40 3.83 -9.08 -7.04
C LYS A 40 3.56 -9.76 -5.70
N ASP A 41 4.59 -10.40 -5.14
CA ASP A 41 4.48 -10.98 -3.80
C ASP A 41 4.79 -9.90 -2.74
N GLY A 42 3.73 -9.22 -2.30
CA GLY A 42 3.85 -8.09 -1.40
C GLY A 42 2.53 -7.40 -1.09
N VAL A 43 2.65 -6.21 -0.51
CA VAL A 43 1.58 -5.37 -0.03
C VAL A 43 1.94 -3.91 -0.33
N TYR A 44 1.00 -3.20 -0.93
CA TYR A 44 1.04 -1.76 -1.10
C TYR A 44 0.46 -1.06 0.13
N PHE A 45 1.19 -0.07 0.62
CA PHE A 45 0.77 0.84 1.68
C PHE A 45 0.55 2.21 1.04
N TYR A 46 -0.71 2.61 0.97
CA TYR A 46 -1.11 3.92 0.51
C TYR A 46 -1.48 4.79 1.71
N LEU A 47 -0.63 5.77 2.00
CA LEU A 47 -0.83 6.71 3.11
C LEU A 47 -1.35 8.04 2.57
N GLU A 48 -2.39 8.57 3.19
CA GLU A 48 -2.98 9.87 2.88
C GLU A 48 -3.02 10.72 4.15
N GLY A 49 -2.45 11.92 4.07
CA GLY A 49 -2.38 12.81 5.22
C GLY A 49 -1.73 14.17 4.95
N THR A 50 -1.40 14.85 6.05
CA THR A 50 -0.57 16.06 6.04
C THR A 50 0.87 15.71 5.70
N ASN A 51 1.64 16.72 5.26
CA ASN A 51 3.02 16.53 4.80
C ASN A 51 3.89 15.83 5.86
N ASP A 52 3.82 16.27 7.12
CA ASP A 52 4.55 15.66 8.24
C ASP A 52 4.29 14.15 8.39
N LYS A 53 3.04 13.72 8.21
CA LYS A 53 2.67 12.29 8.32
C LYS A 53 3.25 11.46 7.20
N ILE A 54 3.26 12.04 6.00
CA ILE A 54 3.79 11.39 4.81
C ILE A 54 5.31 11.30 4.88
N GLU A 55 5.99 12.38 5.26
CA GLU A 55 7.45 12.37 5.44
C GLU A 55 7.86 11.36 6.51
N ARG A 56 7.17 11.32 7.65
CA ARG A 56 7.47 10.35 8.70
C ARG A 56 7.28 8.90 8.25
N ALA A 57 6.20 8.62 7.53
CA ALA A 57 5.95 7.29 6.98
C ALA A 57 7.01 6.88 5.96
N ARG A 58 7.45 7.84 5.13
CA ARG A 58 8.54 7.65 4.16
C ARG A 58 9.83 7.23 4.86
N GLU A 59 10.26 7.97 5.87
CA GLU A 59 11.47 7.65 6.66
C GLU A 59 11.37 6.26 7.32
N LEU A 60 10.22 5.92 7.91
CA LEU A 60 10.03 4.61 8.56
C LEU A 60 10.03 3.46 7.56
N SER A 61 9.58 3.73 6.34
CA SER A 61 9.54 2.79 5.24
C SER A 61 10.87 2.62 4.52
N GLU A 62 11.79 3.58 4.68
CA GLU A 62 13.10 3.54 4.05
C GLU A 62 13.87 2.29 4.48
N GLY A 63 14.23 1.44 3.50
CA GLY A 63 14.88 0.15 3.73
C GLY A 63 13.94 -1.03 4.05
N LEU A 64 12.63 -0.80 4.23
CA LEU A 64 11.61 -1.86 4.37
C LEU A 64 10.64 -1.93 3.20
N ALA A 65 10.33 -0.79 2.59
CA ALA A 65 9.46 -0.63 1.45
C ALA A 65 10.13 0.25 0.38
N GLU A 66 9.67 0.10 -0.85
CA GLU A 66 10.06 0.94 -1.98
C GLU A 66 8.97 1.98 -2.24
N GLU A 67 9.36 3.26 -2.29
CA GLU A 67 8.44 4.32 -2.69
C GLU A 67 8.19 4.24 -4.19
N ILE A 68 6.90 4.19 -4.54
CA ILE A 68 6.45 4.22 -5.92
C ILE A 68 5.91 5.62 -6.20
N SER A 69 6.59 6.35 -7.08
CA SER A 69 6.24 7.72 -7.48
C SER A 69 6.25 7.87 -9.00
N GLY A 70 5.62 8.94 -9.50
CA GLY A 70 5.54 9.24 -10.94
C GLY A 70 4.65 8.27 -11.72
N GLU A 71 5.04 7.96 -12.96
CA GLU A 71 4.28 7.11 -13.89
C GLU A 71 4.07 5.69 -13.36
N GLU A 72 5.02 5.15 -12.60
CA GLU A 72 4.90 3.80 -12.04
C GLU A 72 3.73 3.70 -11.07
N LYS A 73 3.51 4.75 -10.27
CA LYS A 73 2.37 4.83 -9.35
C LYS A 73 1.04 4.82 -10.08
N GLU A 74 0.91 5.61 -11.14
CA GLU A 74 -0.33 5.62 -11.95
C GLU A 74 -0.60 4.26 -12.59
N SER A 75 0.45 3.62 -13.13
CA SER A 75 0.34 2.28 -13.71
C SER A 75 -0.11 1.26 -12.65
N VAL A 76 0.48 1.31 -11.45
CA VAL A 76 0.10 0.44 -10.34
C VAL A 76 -1.34 0.71 -9.87
N ILE A 77 -1.75 1.97 -9.73
CA ILE A 77 -3.13 2.34 -9.34
C ILE A 77 -4.15 1.87 -10.38
N LYS A 78 -3.81 1.98 -11.66
CA LYS A 78 -4.67 1.52 -12.74
C LYS A 78 -4.88 0.01 -12.67
N ILE A 79 -3.80 -0.76 -12.53
CA ILE A 79 -3.87 -2.23 -12.38
C ILE A 79 -4.61 -2.58 -11.08
N LEU A 80 -4.36 -1.86 -9.98
CA LEU A 80 -5.08 -2.01 -8.71
C LEU A 80 -6.60 -1.91 -8.90
N LYS A 81 -7.07 -0.89 -9.63
CA LYS A 81 -8.50 -0.69 -9.91
C LYS A 81 -9.07 -1.79 -10.81
N GLU A 82 -8.37 -2.11 -11.91
CA GLU A 82 -8.83 -3.14 -12.84
C GLU A 82 -8.94 -4.53 -12.17
N GLU A 83 -8.02 -4.85 -11.27
CA GLU A 83 -8.06 -6.11 -10.53
C GLU A 83 -9.05 -6.07 -9.36
N GLU A 84 -9.29 -4.92 -8.72
CA GLU A 84 -10.36 -4.76 -7.72
C GLU A 84 -11.73 -5.02 -8.38
N GLU A 85 -11.96 -4.53 -9.60
CA GLU A 85 -13.14 -4.86 -10.41
C GLU A 85 -13.20 -6.36 -10.77
N ARG A 86 -12.11 -6.95 -11.28
CA ARG A 86 -12.08 -8.39 -11.63
C ARG A 86 -12.23 -9.31 -10.41
N ALA A 87 -11.70 -8.94 -9.25
CA ALA A 87 -11.87 -9.70 -8.02
C ALA A 87 -13.31 -9.62 -7.51
N MET A 88 -13.97 -8.46 -7.64
CA MET A 88 -15.41 -8.33 -7.37
C MET A 88 -16.25 -9.18 -8.34
N GLU A 89 -15.86 -9.28 -9.61
CA GLU A 89 -16.53 -10.15 -10.59
C GLU A 89 -16.22 -11.65 -10.37
N GLY A 90 -15.00 -12.01 -9.96
CA GLY A 90 -14.55 -13.39 -9.75
C GLY A 90 -15.05 -14.05 -8.47
N PHE A 91 -15.30 -13.27 -7.40
CA PHE A 91 -15.93 -13.78 -6.18
C PHE A 91 -17.44 -14.05 -6.31
N GLY A 92 -18.08 -13.57 -7.38
CA GLY A 92 -19.48 -13.88 -7.69
C GLY A 92 -19.74 -15.32 -8.17
N LEU A 93 -18.69 -16.09 -8.50
CA LEU A 93 -18.80 -17.43 -9.09
C LEU A 93 -18.37 -18.59 -8.17
N ILE A 94 -17.91 -18.33 -6.93
CA ILE A 94 -17.44 -19.39 -6.00
C ILE A 94 -18.39 -19.61 -4.80
N ILE A 95 -19.61 -19.05 -4.81
CA ILE A 95 -20.70 -19.52 -3.96
C ILE A 95 -21.82 -20.02 -4.87
N GLY A 96 -21.70 -21.28 -5.26
CA GLY A 96 -22.71 -22.12 -5.91
C GLY A 96 -22.61 -23.52 -5.34
#